data_AF-A0A6M0RA67-F1
#
_entry.id   AF-A0A6M0RA67-F1
#
_cell.length_a   1.000
_cell.length_b   1.000
_cell.length_c   1.000
_cell.angle_alpha   90.00
_cell.angle_beta   90.00
_cell.angle_gamma   90.00
#
_symmetry.space_group_name_H-M   'P 1'
#
loop_
_entity.id
_entity.type
_entity.pdbx_description
1 polymer ?
#
loop_
_entity_poly.entity_id
_entity_poly.type
_entity_poly.pdbx_seq_one_letter_code
_entity_poly.pdbx_strand_id
1 'polypeptide(L)'
;MFRRNLLKNIKNKKGFTLIELIVVIAIIAIIAAFAIPNFIKVRNNANIDSDINLGRNIAHATEILITEGTIEKDSTGSKYGKDGKLELTNTTNTGDAKKIEEYLKEGTLKLKTKGASFPLTITINEAGKVTKIEEKNNSKNVLYDTNSKPTGIYVK
;
A
#
# COMPACT_ATOMS: atom_id res chain seq x y z
N MET A 1 69.87 -34.61 -10.20
CA MET A 1 68.81 -35.41 -10.84
C MET A 1 67.64 -35.54 -9.87
N PHE A 2 66.61 -34.70 -9.96
CA PHE A 2 65.34 -34.91 -9.24
C PHE A 2 64.18 -34.39 -10.08
N ARG A 3 63.44 -35.32 -10.70
CA ARG A 3 62.13 -35.09 -11.33
C ARG A 3 61.20 -36.19 -10.84
N ARG A 4 60.22 -35.87 -9.98
CA ARG A 4 59.06 -36.74 -9.73
C ARG A 4 57.78 -35.92 -9.59
N ASN A 5 57.07 -35.87 -10.72
CA ASN A 5 55.62 -35.85 -10.91
C ASN A 5 54.75 -35.05 -9.93
N LEU A 6 54.37 -33.85 -10.38
CA LEU A 6 53.33 -32.98 -9.82
C LEU A 6 51.98 -33.11 -10.56
N LEU A 7 51.63 -34.30 -11.06
CA LEU A 7 50.38 -34.47 -11.83
C LEU A 7 49.68 -35.78 -11.47
N LYS A 8 48.91 -35.78 -10.38
CA LYS A 8 47.73 -36.67 -10.26
C LYS A 8 46.85 -36.28 -9.07
N ASN A 9 46.01 -35.26 -9.26
CA ASN A 9 44.80 -35.13 -8.43
C ASN A 9 43.74 -34.22 -9.08
N ILE A 10 43.37 -34.50 -10.34
CA ILE A 10 42.05 -34.08 -10.83
C ILE A 10 41.08 -35.13 -10.28
N LYS A 11 40.71 -34.95 -9.00
CA LYS A 11 39.71 -35.78 -8.32
C LYS A 11 38.41 -35.69 -9.10
N ASN A 12 37.81 -36.85 -9.37
CA ASN A 12 36.54 -37.05 -10.04
C ASN A 12 35.47 -36.05 -9.58
N LYS A 13 35.27 -34.96 -10.35
CA LYS A 13 34.07 -34.15 -10.21
C LYS A 13 32.94 -34.97 -10.81
N LYS A 14 32.15 -35.65 -9.96
CA LYS A 14 30.86 -36.19 -10.37
C LYS A 14 30.01 -35.00 -10.83
N GLY A 15 29.90 -34.81 -12.14
CA GLY A 15 29.05 -33.77 -12.72
C GLY A 15 27.59 -34.09 -12.39
N PHE A 16 26.81 -33.04 -12.12
CA PHE A 16 25.37 -33.14 -11.96
C PHE A 16 24.78 -33.73 -13.25
N THR A 17 23.91 -34.72 -13.14
CA THR A 17 23.30 -35.31 -14.34
C THR A 17 22.20 -34.37 -14.86
N LEU A 18 22.03 -34.31 -16.18
CA LEU A 18 20.93 -33.52 -16.77
C LEU A 18 19.57 -34.02 -16.30
N ILE A 19 19.44 -35.32 -16.05
CA ILE A 19 18.20 -35.92 -15.55
C ILE A 19 17.85 -35.46 -14.14
N GLU A 20 18.84 -35.34 -13.24
CA GLU A 20 18.62 -34.80 -11.89
C GLU A 20 18.08 -33.36 -11.96
N LEU A 21 18.56 -32.55 -12.91
CA LEU A 21 18.08 -31.18 -13.07
C LEU A 21 16.66 -31.13 -13.65
N ILE A 22 16.34 -32.00 -14.61
CA ILE A 22 15.02 -32.06 -15.27
C ILE A 22 13.93 -32.45 -14.27
N VAL A 23 14.18 -33.42 -13.39
CA VAL A 23 13.20 -33.84 -12.39
C VAL A 23 12.92 -32.71 -11.38
N VAL A 24 13.95 -31.95 -10.99
CA VAL A 24 13.78 -30.84 -10.05
C VAL A 24 12.90 -29.73 -10.62
N ILE A 25 13.16 -29.29 -11.87
CA ILE A 25 12.33 -28.26 -12.49
C ILE A 25 10.90 -28.74 -12.73
N ALA A 26 10.69 -30.04 -12.99
CA ALA A 26 9.37 -30.63 -13.14
C ALA A 26 8.55 -30.53 -11.85
N ILE A 27 9.15 -30.84 -10.69
CA ILE A 27 8.47 -30.72 -9.40
C ILE A 27 8.19 -29.25 -9.05
N ILE A 28 9.16 -28.36 -9.27
CA ILE A 28 8.96 -26.91 -9.04
C ILE A 28 7.82 -26.37 -9.92
N ALA A 29 7.72 -26.79 -11.18
CA ALA A 29 6.66 -26.37 -12.08
C ALA A 29 5.26 -26.77 -11.57
N ILE A 30 5.11 -27.99 -11.04
CA ILE A 30 3.84 -28.46 -10.47
C ILE A 30 3.44 -27.62 -9.24
N ILE A 31 4.38 -27.36 -8.33
CA ILE A 31 4.12 -26.54 -7.14
C ILE A 31 3.80 -25.09 -7.55
N ALA A 32 4.59 -24.52 -8.47
CA ALA A 32 4.44 -23.16 -8.94
C ALA A 32 3.07 -22.93 -9.60
N ALA A 33 2.54 -23.92 -10.33
CA ALA A 33 1.24 -23.83 -10.98
C ALA A 33 0.09 -23.49 -10.01
N PHE A 34 0.11 -24.03 -8.80
CA PHE A 34 -0.90 -23.71 -7.76
C PHE A 34 -0.48 -22.56 -6.85
N ALA A 35 0.83 -22.44 -6.56
CA ALA A 35 1.35 -21.43 -5.64
C ALA A 35 1.26 -20.01 -6.22
N ILE A 36 1.57 -19.81 -7.51
CA ILE A 36 1.57 -18.49 -8.15
C ILE A 36 0.18 -17.81 -8.10
N PRO A 37 -0.93 -18.43 -8.55
CA PRO A 37 -2.23 -17.76 -8.51
C PRO A 37 -2.69 -17.47 -7.09
N ASN A 38 -2.39 -18.34 -6.13
CA ASN A 38 -2.70 -18.10 -4.72
C ASN A 38 -1.85 -16.95 -4.14
N PHE A 39 -0.55 -16.94 -4.44
CA PHE A 39 0.36 -15.88 -4.01
C PHE A 39 -0.07 -14.51 -4.51
N ILE A 40 -0.52 -14.39 -5.76
CA ILE A 40 -1.07 -13.15 -6.30
C ILE A 40 -2.30 -12.71 -5.52
N LYS A 41 -3.25 -13.61 -5.22
CA LYS A 41 -4.44 -13.29 -4.42
C LYS A 41 -4.08 -12.80 -3.03
N VAL A 42 -3.22 -13.53 -2.32
CA VAL A 42 -2.77 -13.15 -0.97
C VAL A 42 -2.04 -11.81 -0.97
N ARG A 43 -1.18 -11.58 -1.96
CA ARG A 43 -0.48 -10.30 -2.13
C ARG A 43 -1.45 -9.15 -2.34
N ASN A 44 -2.48 -9.35 -3.17
CA ASN A 44 -3.48 -8.33 -3.47
C ASN A 44 -4.31 -8.00 -2.23
N ASN A 45 -4.77 -9.03 -1.51
CA ASN A 45 -5.51 -8.85 -0.27
C ASN A 45 -4.67 -8.12 0.79
N ALA A 46 -3.40 -8.49 0.95
CA ALA A 46 -2.50 -7.80 1.88
C ALA A 46 -2.31 -6.32 1.54
N ASN A 47 -2.29 -5.96 0.25
CA ASN A 47 -2.24 -4.56 -0.17
C ASN A 47 -3.56 -3.84 0.16
N ILE A 48 -4.71 -4.46 -0.12
CA ILE A 48 -6.03 -3.92 0.24
C ILE A 48 -6.13 -3.68 1.75
N ASP A 49 -5.71 -4.65 2.57
CA ASP A 49 -5.74 -4.53 4.02
C ASP A 49 -4.83 -3.41 4.52
N SER A 50 -3.64 -3.26 3.92
CA SER A 50 -2.74 -2.15 4.20
C SER A 50 -3.36 -0.79 3.86
N ASP A 51 -4.03 -0.70 2.72
CA ASP A 51 -4.72 0.51 2.28
C ASP A 51 -5.84 0.90 3.26
N ILE A 52 -6.65 -0.07 3.69
CA ILE A 52 -7.74 0.14 4.66
C ILE A 52 -7.18 0.60 6.00
N ASN A 53 -6.10 -0.01 6.49
CA ASN A 53 -5.45 0.40 7.73
C ASN A 53 -4.87 1.81 7.63
N LEU A 54 -4.32 2.18 6.47
CA LEU A 54 -3.87 3.55 6.23
C LEU A 54 -5.04 4.55 6.27
N GLY A 55 -6.18 4.22 5.67
CA GLY A 55 -7.41 5.01 5.78
C GLY A 55 -7.84 5.24 7.23
N ARG A 56 -7.83 4.20 8.07
CA ARG A 56 -8.12 4.32 9.51
C ARG A 56 -7.13 5.23 10.24
N ASN A 57 -5.85 5.10 9.95
CA ASN A 57 -4.82 5.94 10.55
C ASN A 57 -5.02 7.42 10.17
N ILE A 58 -5.35 7.69 8.90
CA ILE A 58 -5.68 9.04 8.42
C ILE A 58 -6.94 9.58 9.11
N ALA A 59 -7.98 8.76 9.24
CA ALA A 59 -9.21 9.14 9.94
C ALA A 59 -8.92 9.55 11.39
N HIS A 60 -8.18 8.72 12.13
CA HIS A 60 -7.81 9.01 13.52
C HIS A 60 -6.90 10.25 13.65
N ALA A 61 -5.89 10.39 12.79
CA ALA A 61 -5.02 11.57 12.80
C ALA A 61 -5.84 12.84 12.55
N THR A 62 -6.77 12.80 11.58
CA THR A 62 -7.64 13.92 11.26
C THR A 62 -8.56 14.27 12.44
N GLU A 63 -9.17 13.27 13.10
CA GLU A 63 -10.02 13.47 14.28
C GLU A 63 -9.25 14.09 15.46
N ILE A 64 -8.02 13.63 15.70
CA ILE A 64 -7.14 14.17 16.74
C ILE A 64 -6.81 15.63 16.44
N LEU A 65 -6.37 15.92 15.21
CA LEU A 65 -5.97 17.27 14.80
C LEU A 65 -7.15 18.26 14.79
N ILE A 66 -8.38 17.78 14.53
CA ILE A 66 -9.60 18.58 14.68
C ILE A 66 -9.88 18.86 16.15
N THR A 67 -9.74 17.86 17.02
CA THR A 67 -9.95 17.99 18.46
C THR A 67 -8.93 18.94 19.11
N GLU A 68 -7.68 18.92 18.63
CA GLU A 68 -6.61 19.82 19.06
C GLU A 68 -6.78 21.26 18.57
N GLY A 69 -7.77 21.52 17.69
CA GLY A 69 -7.96 22.83 17.06
C GLY A 69 -6.89 23.17 16.00
N THR A 70 -5.99 22.24 15.71
CA THR A 70 -4.94 22.39 14.70
C THR A 70 -5.55 22.36 13.29
N ILE A 71 -6.64 21.63 13.10
CA ILE A 71 -7.50 21.67 11.91
C ILE A 71 -8.87 22.20 12.34
N GLU A 72 -9.20 23.42 11.94
CA GLU A 72 -10.46 24.03 12.35
C GLU A 72 -11.61 23.61 11.43
N LYS A 73 -12.77 23.32 12.02
CA LYS A 73 -14.04 23.16 11.31
C LYS A 73 -14.44 24.53 10.77
N ASP A 74 -14.50 24.67 9.44
CA ASP A 74 -14.92 25.93 8.84
C ASP A 74 -16.38 26.24 9.20
N SER A 75 -16.57 27.32 9.97
CA SER A 75 -17.90 27.80 10.34
C SER A 75 -18.63 28.52 9.17
N THR A 76 -18.00 28.64 8.00
CA THR A 76 -18.54 29.36 6.83
C THR A 76 -18.41 28.59 5.50
N GLY A 77 -18.23 27.27 5.52
CA GLY A 77 -18.37 26.39 4.33
C GLY A 77 -17.61 26.82 3.06
N SER A 78 -16.50 27.53 3.19
CA SER A 78 -15.72 28.13 2.10
C SER A 78 -14.31 27.54 1.96
N LYS A 79 -13.83 26.74 2.92
CA LYS A 79 -12.59 25.94 2.85
C LYS A 79 -12.85 24.45 2.63
N TYR A 80 -14.02 23.98 3.05
CA TYR A 80 -14.58 22.69 2.71
C TYR A 80 -15.75 23.02 1.80
N GLY A 81 -15.72 22.61 0.52
CA GLY A 81 -16.87 22.76 -0.37
C GLY A 81 -18.14 22.25 0.33
N LYS A 82 -19.32 22.76 -0.02
CA LYS A 82 -20.63 22.66 0.68
C LYS A 82 -21.06 21.29 1.26
N ASP A 83 -20.27 20.24 1.11
CA ASP A 83 -20.43 18.87 1.57
C ASP A 83 -19.38 18.40 2.63
N GLY A 84 -18.50 19.26 3.16
CA GLY A 84 -17.57 18.89 4.25
C GLY A 84 -16.37 18.01 3.85
N LYS A 85 -15.81 18.25 2.65
CA LYS A 85 -14.74 17.43 2.06
C LYS A 85 -13.36 18.10 2.13
N LEU A 86 -12.36 17.41 2.71
CA LEU A 86 -10.92 17.74 2.65
C LEU A 86 -10.24 16.93 1.55
N GLU A 87 -9.36 17.57 0.78
CA GLU A 87 -8.54 16.87 -0.22
C GLU A 87 -7.08 16.74 0.27
N LEU A 88 -6.57 15.49 0.34
CA LEU A 88 -5.15 15.19 0.51
C LEU A 88 -4.56 14.83 -0.86
N THR A 89 -3.64 15.63 -1.39
CA THR A 89 -2.81 15.23 -2.55
C THR A 89 -1.35 15.24 -2.15
N ASN A 90 -0.53 14.41 -2.81
CA ASN A 90 0.94 14.40 -2.67
C ASN A 90 1.62 15.71 -3.19
N THR A 91 0.84 16.74 -3.57
CA THR A 91 1.33 17.98 -4.20
C THR A 91 0.61 19.26 -3.77
N THR A 92 -0.37 19.23 -2.87
CA THR A 92 -1.11 20.43 -2.46
C THR A 92 -0.59 20.96 -1.14
N ASN A 93 0.10 22.09 -1.24
CA ASN A 93 0.41 23.04 -0.18
C ASN A 93 -0.87 23.65 0.44
N THR A 94 -1.78 22.83 0.97
CA THR A 94 -2.90 23.28 1.81
C THR A 94 -2.61 22.84 3.24
N GLY A 95 -2.55 23.81 4.16
CA GLY A 95 -1.97 23.63 5.50
C GLY A 95 -2.49 22.43 6.29
N ASP A 96 -3.76 22.06 6.12
CA ASP A 96 -4.40 20.99 6.91
C ASP A 96 -4.06 19.58 6.41
N ALA A 97 -3.92 19.39 5.09
CA ALA A 97 -3.41 18.14 4.54
C ALA A 97 -1.98 17.88 5.03
N LYS A 98 -1.11 18.90 4.94
CA LYS A 98 0.29 18.84 5.39
C LYS A 98 0.43 18.48 6.88
N LYS A 99 -0.43 19.02 7.74
CA LYS A 99 -0.44 18.69 9.18
C LYS A 99 -0.80 17.23 9.44
N ILE A 100 -1.74 16.68 8.67
CA ILE A 100 -2.09 15.25 8.74
C ILE A 100 -0.90 14.40 8.29
N GLU A 101 -0.21 14.78 7.20
CA GLU A 101 0.99 14.09 6.73
C GLU A 101 2.14 14.14 7.75
N GLU A 102 2.34 15.30 8.39
CA GLU A 102 3.32 15.52 9.44
C GLU A 102 3.02 14.68 10.69
N TYR A 103 1.75 14.63 11.11
CA TYR A 103 1.30 13.80 12.23
C TYR A 103 1.51 12.30 11.96
N LEU A 104 1.23 11.87 10.73
CA LEU A 104 1.44 10.49 10.30
C LEU A 104 2.90 10.15 9.99
N LYS A 105 3.81 11.13 10.07
CA LYS A 105 5.22 11.07 9.66
C LYS A 105 5.40 10.85 8.15
N GLU A 106 6.34 11.58 7.54
CA GLU A 106 6.64 11.48 6.11
C GLU A 106 6.84 10.02 5.66
N GLY A 107 6.09 9.60 4.63
CA GLY A 107 6.22 8.28 4.00
C GLY A 107 5.24 7.20 4.44
N THR A 108 4.36 7.44 5.42
CA THR A 108 3.23 6.55 5.75
C THR A 108 2.05 6.69 4.78
N LEU A 109 1.92 7.83 4.12
CA LEU A 109 0.89 8.13 3.11
C LEU A 109 1.19 7.58 1.70
N LYS A 110 2.05 6.56 1.58
CA LYS A 110 2.37 5.94 0.29
C LYS A 110 1.24 5.03 -0.16
N LEU A 111 0.18 5.64 -0.67
CA LEU A 111 -0.88 4.94 -1.39
C LEU A 111 -0.31 4.49 -2.73
N LYS A 112 -0.36 3.20 -3.01
CA LYS A 112 0.01 2.66 -4.32
C LYS A 112 -1.17 2.83 -5.26
N THR A 113 -1.38 4.05 -5.74
CA THR A 113 -2.40 4.33 -6.75
C THR A 113 -1.80 4.22 -8.15
N LYS A 114 -2.64 3.81 -9.10
CA LYS A 114 -2.35 3.63 -10.53
C LYS A 114 -1.70 4.88 -11.13
N GLY A 115 -0.36 4.95 -11.17
CA GLY A 115 0.40 5.83 -12.06
C GLY A 115 0.13 7.35 -12.01
N ALA A 116 -0.67 7.83 -11.07
CA ALA A 116 -0.96 9.24 -10.88
C ALA A 116 -1.32 9.45 -9.40
N SER A 117 -0.77 10.53 -8.85
CA SER A 117 -1.10 11.03 -7.52
C SER A 117 -2.58 11.44 -7.51
N PHE A 118 -3.46 10.50 -7.15
CA PHE A 118 -4.89 10.80 -7.05
C PHE A 118 -5.19 11.35 -5.65
N PRO A 119 -5.75 12.57 -5.54
CA PRO A 119 -6.20 13.10 -4.27
C PRO A 119 -7.09 12.11 -3.51
N LEU A 120 -6.84 11.90 -2.22
CA LEU A 120 -7.85 11.38 -1.32
C LEU A 120 -8.80 12.49 -0.90
N THR A 121 -10.07 12.16 -0.74
CA THR A 121 -11.10 13.01 -0.18
C THR A 121 -11.51 12.47 1.17
N ILE A 122 -11.26 13.20 2.25
CA ILE A 122 -11.80 12.92 3.59
C ILE A 122 -13.12 13.66 3.74
N THR A 123 -14.18 12.95 4.07
CA THR A 123 -15.48 13.54 4.45
C THR A 123 -15.59 13.56 5.97
N ILE A 124 -15.87 14.74 6.53
CA ILE A 124 -16.02 14.94 7.98
C ILE A 124 -17.46 15.40 8.25
N ASN A 125 -18.09 14.82 9.27
CA ASN A 125 -19.44 15.25 9.69
C ASN A 125 -19.40 16.49 10.59
N GLU A 126 -20.57 17.03 10.90
CA GLU A 126 -20.68 18.21 11.76
C GLU A 126 -20.12 18.02 13.19
N ALA A 127 -19.93 16.78 13.64
CA ALA A 127 -19.32 16.47 14.94
C ALA A 127 -17.78 16.38 14.90
N GLY A 128 -17.15 16.64 13.74
CA GLY A 128 -15.70 16.52 13.57
C GLY A 128 -15.22 15.08 13.37
N LYS A 129 -16.13 14.12 13.21
CA LYS A 129 -15.83 12.71 12.99
C LYS A 129 -15.60 12.45 11.50
N VAL A 130 -14.55 11.72 11.16
CA VAL A 130 -14.32 11.28 9.78
C VAL A 130 -15.33 10.18 9.45
N THR A 131 -16.08 10.36 8.36
CA THR A 131 -17.13 9.43 7.91
C THR A 131 -16.73 8.64 6.68
N LYS A 132 -15.87 9.20 5.82
CA LYS A 132 -15.44 8.53 4.59
C LYS A 132 -14.07 9.02 4.12
N ILE A 133 -13.26 8.14 3.56
CA ILE A 133 -12.02 8.46 2.83
C ILE A 133 -12.03 7.71 1.50
N GLU A 134 -12.05 8.45 0.39
CA GLU A 134 -12.17 7.90 -0.96
C GLU A 134 -11.23 8.60 -1.96
N GLU A 135 -10.92 7.92 -3.06
CA GLU A 135 -10.14 8.50 -4.17
C GLU A 135 -11.00 9.46 -5.01
N LYS A 136 -10.51 10.69 -5.27
CA LYS A 136 -11.28 11.79 -5.91
C LYS A 136 -11.87 11.44 -7.28
N ASN A 137 -11.25 10.53 -8.04
CA ASN A 137 -11.66 10.21 -9.40
C ASN A 137 -12.47 8.90 -9.55
N ASN A 138 -12.66 8.13 -8.46
CA ASN A 138 -13.41 6.89 -8.52
C ASN A 138 -13.98 6.51 -7.14
N SER A 139 -15.20 6.96 -6.82
CA SER A 139 -15.90 6.66 -5.55
C SER A 139 -16.10 5.17 -5.24
N LYS A 140 -15.65 4.26 -6.12
CA LYS A 140 -15.59 2.81 -5.86
C LYS A 140 -14.42 2.41 -4.95
N ASN A 141 -13.36 3.22 -4.86
CA ASN A 141 -12.18 2.93 -4.07
C ASN A 141 -12.23 3.70 -2.75
N VAL A 142 -12.65 3.00 -1.70
CA VAL A 142 -12.94 3.55 -0.39
C VAL A 142 -11.99 2.92 0.61
N LEU A 143 -11.14 3.73 1.23
CA LEU A 143 -10.17 3.29 2.23
C LEU A 143 -10.81 3.17 3.61
N TYR A 144 -11.78 4.04 3.87
CA TYR A 144 -12.47 4.11 5.14
C TYR A 144 -13.89 4.62 4.91
N ASP A 145 -14.88 3.99 5.53
CA ASP A 145 -16.28 4.43 5.52
C ASP A 145 -16.97 3.90 6.78
N THR A 146 -17.73 4.76 7.46
CA THR A 146 -18.49 4.38 8.66
C THR A 146 -19.82 3.72 8.32
N ASN A 147 -20.32 3.88 7.10
CA ASN A 147 -21.63 3.45 6.63
C ASN A 147 -21.57 2.26 5.67
N SER A 148 -20.37 1.89 5.19
CA SER A 148 -20.17 0.82 4.22
C SER A 148 -18.81 0.12 4.40
N LYS A 149 -18.68 -1.10 3.89
CA LYS A 149 -17.40 -1.81 3.96
C LYS A 149 -16.38 -1.13 3.04
N PRO A 150 -15.16 -0.83 3.53
CA PRO A 150 -14.11 -0.27 2.68
C PRO A 150 -13.65 -1.30 1.66
N THR A 151 -13.26 -0.82 0.49
CA THR A 151 -12.93 -1.61 -0.71
C THR A 151 -11.43 -1.62 -1.03
N GLY A 152 -10.65 -0.72 -0.44
CA GLY A 152 -9.23 -0.52 -0.76
C GLY A 152 -9.03 0.15 -2.13
N ILE A 153 -7.79 0.54 -2.47
CA ILE A 153 -7.46 1.17 -3.76
C ILE A 153 -6.80 0.16 -4.73
N TYR A 154 -6.72 -1.12 -4.38
CA TYR A 154 -6.00 -2.10 -5.21
C TYR A 154 -6.64 -2.31 -6.59
N VAL A 155 -6.04 -1.68 -7.60
CA VAL A 155 -6.33 -1.89 -9.03
C VAL A 155 -4.99 -2.05 -9.77
N LYS A 156 -4.91 -3.10 -10.59
CA LYS A 156 -3.73 -3.61 -11.30
C LYS A 156 -3.01 -2.58 -12.17
#